data_AF-A0A2S6CMW5-F1
#
_entry.id   AF-A0A2S6CMW5-F1
#
_cell.length_a   1.000
_cell.length_b   1.000
_cell.length_c   1.000
_cell.angle_alpha   90.00
_cell.angle_beta   90.00
_cell.angle_gamma   90.00
#
_symmetry.space_group_name_H-M   'P 1'
#
loop_
_entity.id
_entity.type
_entity.pdbx_description
1 polymer ?
#
loop_
_entity_poly.entity_id
_entity_poly.type
_entity_poly.pdbx_seq_one_letter_code
_entity_poly.pdbx_strand_id
1 'polypeptide(L)'
;MATAVPKNAISKAAKATQLNKYTVQPQGIWGRIHKFFALDPGRSSGVPLNPHFRNPTPGGNDPTEYVDAVTVPAADLAENPYWKRDVRRSYPRLSTVTQSDVVGLLSVGSAAAPKDTLKIGDAGKTQLVEVKEEGEKGLSTYFEKNKQVFQNVLGPDGLPPLPTSRHLGTNNTSGAYSLRKEEEQTYGPDYPCRTFV
;
A
#
# COMPACT_ATOMS: atom_id res chain seq x y z
N MET A 1 -44.55 -30.38 11.43
CA MET A 1 -43.94 -31.50 10.69
C MET A 1 -42.49 -31.15 10.42
N ALA A 2 -41.56 -31.76 11.16
CA ALA A 2 -40.13 -31.51 11.01
C ALA A 2 -39.61 -32.30 9.82
N THR A 3 -39.30 -31.59 8.73
CA THR A 3 -38.68 -32.20 7.55
C THR A 3 -37.22 -32.55 7.88
N ALA A 4 -36.91 -33.84 7.78
CA ALA A 4 -35.61 -34.39 8.06
C ALA A 4 -34.56 -33.80 7.10
N VAL A 5 -33.55 -33.12 7.67
CA VAL A 5 -32.37 -32.70 6.93
C VAL A 5 -31.59 -33.96 6.52
N PRO A 6 -31.32 -34.18 5.22
CA PRO A 6 -30.63 -35.37 4.76
C PRO A 6 -29.18 -35.39 5.29
N LYS A 7 -28.81 -36.48 5.96
CA LYS A 7 -27.49 -36.75 6.58
C LYS A 7 -26.30 -36.79 5.61
N ASN A 8 -26.49 -36.45 4.33
CA ASN A 8 -25.48 -36.61 3.28
C ASN A 8 -24.88 -35.28 2.77
N ALA A 9 -25.21 -34.16 3.39
CA ALA A 9 -24.66 -32.84 3.06
C ALA A 9 -23.63 -32.33 4.10
N ILE A 10 -22.88 -33.22 4.75
CA ILE A 10 -21.60 -32.82 5.37
C ILE A 10 -20.65 -32.56 4.21
N SER A 11 -20.73 -31.33 3.70
CA SER A 11 -20.07 -30.87 2.49
C SER A 11 -18.55 -31.12 2.58
N LYS A 12 -17.90 -31.30 1.43
CA LYS A 12 -16.44 -31.31 1.28
C LYS A 12 -15.75 -30.17 2.05
N ALA A 13 -16.43 -29.05 2.31
CA ALA A 13 -15.93 -27.95 3.12
C ALA A 13 -15.70 -28.32 4.59
N ALA A 14 -16.55 -29.15 5.21
CA ALA A 14 -16.31 -29.70 6.56
C ALA A 14 -15.11 -30.67 6.60
N LYS A 15 -14.77 -31.28 5.44
CA LYS A 15 -13.57 -32.09 5.26
C LYS A 15 -12.31 -31.23 5.07
N ALA A 16 -12.46 -30.02 4.51
CA ALA A 16 -11.38 -29.04 4.36
C ALA A 16 -11.06 -28.28 5.66
N THR A 17 -12.00 -28.16 6.60
CA THR A 17 -11.76 -27.63 7.96
C THR A 17 -11.10 -28.62 8.92
N GLN A 18 -10.83 -29.86 8.50
CA GLN A 18 -9.72 -30.61 9.06
C GLN A 18 -8.44 -30.19 8.33
N LEU A 19 -8.03 -28.93 8.53
CA LEU A 19 -6.60 -28.67 8.61
C LEU A 19 -6.08 -29.63 9.67
N ASN A 20 -5.41 -30.71 9.25
CA ASN A 20 -4.88 -31.70 10.18
C ASN A 20 -3.96 -30.96 11.14
N LYS A 21 -4.46 -30.70 12.35
CA LYS A 21 -3.70 -29.98 13.37
C LYS A 21 -2.55 -30.89 13.76
N TYR A 22 -1.32 -30.44 13.53
CA TYR A 22 -0.08 -31.19 13.83
C TYR A 22 0.17 -31.25 15.34
N THR A 23 -0.73 -31.94 16.04
CA THR A 23 -0.73 -32.09 17.49
C THR A 23 -0.97 -33.54 17.87
N VAL A 24 -0.49 -33.96 19.04
CA VAL A 24 -0.76 -35.28 19.60
C VAL A 24 -2.25 -35.39 19.92
N GLN A 25 -2.92 -36.39 19.35
CA GLN A 25 -4.36 -36.63 19.50
C GLN A 25 -4.64 -37.99 20.14
N PRO A 26 -5.70 -38.11 20.97
CA PRO A 26 -6.10 -39.39 21.55
C PRO A 26 -6.58 -40.35 20.45
N GLN A 27 -6.10 -41.58 20.48
CA GLN A 27 -6.44 -42.64 19.51
C GLN A 27 -7.30 -43.74 20.16
N GLY A 28 -7.88 -44.62 19.34
CA GLY A 28 -8.66 -45.76 19.80
C GLY A 28 -9.90 -45.38 20.61
N ILE A 29 -10.13 -46.08 21.73
CA ILE A 29 -11.29 -45.88 22.62
C ILE A 29 -11.28 -44.46 23.21
N TRP A 30 -10.11 -43.96 23.61
CA TRP A 30 -9.95 -42.61 24.15
C TRP A 30 -10.27 -41.51 23.13
N GLY A 31 -10.00 -41.75 21.85
CA GLY A 31 -10.41 -40.83 20.77
C GLY A 31 -11.93 -40.75 20.61
N ARG A 32 -12.66 -41.83 20.87
CA ARG A 32 -14.13 -41.84 20.86
C ARG A 32 -14.70 -41.12 22.09
N ILE A 33 -14.13 -41.37 23.26
CA ILE A 33 -14.50 -40.69 24.52
C ILE A 33 -14.29 -39.17 24.37
N HIS A 34 -13.12 -38.74 23.88
CA HIS A 34 -12.84 -37.33 23.63
C HIS A 34 -13.88 -36.67 22.71
N LYS A 35 -14.19 -37.32 21.58
CA LYS A 35 -15.19 -36.79 20.63
C LYS A 35 -16.60 -36.69 21.21
N PHE A 36 -16.93 -37.53 22.19
CA PHE A 36 -18.25 -37.53 22.82
C PHE A 36 -18.36 -36.46 23.92
N PHE A 37 -17.32 -36.26 24.73
CA PHE A 37 -17.35 -35.35 25.88
C PHE A 37 -16.81 -33.95 25.60
N ALA A 38 -16.09 -33.72 24.50
CA ALA A 38 -15.58 -32.39 24.16
C ALA A 38 -16.70 -31.45 23.68
N LEU A 39 -16.69 -30.21 24.17
CA LEU A 39 -17.59 -29.13 23.70
C LEU A 39 -17.40 -28.81 22.21
N ASP A 40 -16.14 -28.82 21.77
CA ASP A 40 -15.75 -28.73 20.36
C ASP A 40 -14.77 -29.86 20.04
N PRO A 41 -15.23 -30.98 19.46
CA PRO A 41 -14.38 -32.10 19.04
C PRO A 41 -13.34 -31.72 17.98
N GLY A 42 -13.49 -30.57 17.31
CA GLY A 42 -12.52 -30.02 16.37
C GLY A 42 -11.33 -29.34 17.05
N ARG A 43 -11.37 -29.07 18.35
CA ARG A 43 -10.27 -28.46 19.11
C ARG A 43 -9.10 -29.43 19.30
N SER A 44 -7.87 -28.91 19.26
CA SER A 44 -6.64 -29.69 19.49
C SER A 44 -6.12 -29.56 20.91
N SER A 45 -5.29 -30.52 21.33
CA SER A 45 -4.54 -30.50 22.60
C SER A 45 -3.46 -29.42 22.67
N GLY A 46 -2.99 -28.93 21.52
CA GLY A 46 -1.92 -27.93 21.43
C GLY A 46 -0.51 -28.50 21.67
N VAL A 47 -0.36 -29.80 21.89
CA VAL A 47 0.93 -30.48 22.05
C VAL A 47 1.48 -30.83 20.67
N PRO A 48 2.61 -30.25 20.21
CA PRO A 48 3.17 -30.55 18.88
C PRO A 48 3.56 -32.01 18.71
N LEU A 49 3.57 -32.51 17.48
CA LEU A 49 4.08 -33.85 17.18
C LEU A 49 5.62 -33.86 17.20
N ASN A 50 6.22 -34.50 18.20
CA ASN A 50 7.69 -34.57 18.34
C ASN A 50 8.44 -35.01 17.07
N PRO A 51 7.96 -35.98 16.25
CA PRO A 51 8.66 -36.39 15.05
C PRO A 51 8.75 -35.32 13.96
N HIS A 52 7.83 -34.35 13.95
CA HIS A 52 7.71 -33.31 12.91
C HIS A 52 8.10 -31.92 13.40
N PHE A 53 7.82 -31.61 14.67
CA PHE A 53 8.06 -30.30 15.22
C PHE A 53 9.54 -30.14 15.56
N ARG A 54 10.25 -29.30 14.79
CA ARG A 54 11.67 -28.96 15.01
C ARG A 54 12.57 -30.22 14.97
N ASN A 55 12.23 -31.15 14.09
CA ASN A 55 13.03 -32.34 13.82
C ASN A 55 13.17 -32.50 12.29
N PRO A 56 14.38 -32.37 11.73
CA PRO A 56 15.67 -32.16 12.41
C PRO A 56 15.73 -30.85 13.20
N THR A 57 16.59 -30.81 14.22
CA THR A 57 16.84 -29.57 14.96
C THR A 57 17.51 -28.55 14.03
N PRO A 58 17.38 -27.23 14.26
CA PRO A 58 17.94 -26.23 13.35
C PRO A 58 19.43 -26.38 13.06
N GLY A 59 20.23 -26.86 14.03
CA GLY A 59 21.66 -27.13 13.87
C GLY A 59 22.00 -28.56 13.42
N GLY A 60 20.99 -29.41 13.21
CA GLY A 60 21.14 -30.76 12.65
C GLY A 60 21.00 -30.81 11.14
N ASN A 61 20.65 -29.68 10.50
CA ASN A 61 20.69 -29.54 9.05
C ASN A 61 22.14 -29.37 8.59
N ASP A 62 22.42 -29.79 7.35
CA ASP A 62 23.73 -29.59 6.75
C ASP A 62 23.99 -28.08 6.57
N PRO A 63 25.03 -27.50 7.19
CA PRO A 63 25.32 -26.07 7.05
C PRO A 63 25.72 -25.67 5.62
N THR A 64 26.07 -26.63 4.75
CA THR A 64 26.47 -26.40 3.37
C THR A 64 25.31 -26.39 2.38
N GLU A 65 24.10 -26.77 2.83
CA GLU A 65 22.91 -26.83 1.97
C GLU A 65 22.38 -25.43 1.59
N TYR A 66 22.65 -24.44 2.43
CA TYR A 66 22.18 -23.07 2.21
C TYR A 66 23.08 -22.33 1.20
N VAL A 67 22.44 -21.74 0.20
CA VAL A 67 23.06 -20.85 -0.78
C VAL A 67 22.39 -19.50 -0.68
N ASP A 68 23.19 -18.44 -0.62
CA ASP A 68 22.70 -17.07 -0.57
C ASP A 68 21.81 -16.77 -1.78
N ALA A 69 20.55 -16.44 -1.51
CA ALA A 69 19.59 -16.11 -2.55
C ALA A 69 19.97 -14.78 -3.20
N VAL A 70 20.08 -14.80 -4.53
CA VAL A 70 20.36 -13.63 -5.35
C VAL A 70 19.24 -13.46 -6.39
N THR A 71 18.97 -12.22 -6.81
CA THR A 71 17.91 -11.90 -7.78
C THR A 71 18.49 -11.39 -9.08
N VAL A 72 17.96 -11.84 -10.22
CA VAL A 72 18.26 -11.25 -11.53
C VAL A 72 17.31 -10.06 -11.72
N PRO A 73 17.79 -8.84 -12.06
CA PRO A 73 19.10 -8.53 -12.66
C PRO A 73 20.25 -8.19 -11.70
N ALA A 74 20.03 -8.08 -10.39
CA ALA A 74 21.05 -7.65 -9.44
C ALA A 74 22.25 -8.61 -9.30
N ALA A 75 22.07 -9.89 -9.66
CA ALA A 75 23.07 -10.94 -9.59
C ALA A 75 23.87 -11.12 -10.89
N ASP A 76 23.50 -10.44 -11.98
CA ASP A 76 24.18 -10.60 -13.27
C ASP A 76 25.64 -10.13 -13.19
N LEU A 77 26.54 -10.91 -13.79
CA LEU A 77 27.99 -10.69 -13.80
C LEU A 77 28.44 -9.83 -14.98
N ALA A 78 27.68 -9.80 -16.08
CA ALA A 78 28.09 -9.11 -17.30
C ALA A 78 27.54 -7.66 -17.35
N GLU A 79 26.22 -7.49 -17.36
CA GLU A 79 25.57 -6.22 -17.72
C GLU A 79 25.02 -5.44 -16.51
N ASN A 80 25.73 -5.51 -15.37
CA ASN A 80 25.25 -4.99 -14.08
C ASN A 80 26.19 -3.95 -13.42
N PRO A 81 26.53 -2.85 -14.11
CA PRO A 81 27.38 -1.82 -13.52
C PRO A 81 26.69 -1.11 -12.37
N TYR A 82 27.42 -0.87 -11.26
CA TYR A 82 26.87 -0.34 -10.01
C TYR A 82 26.14 1.00 -10.19
N TRP A 83 26.65 1.90 -11.02
CA TRP A 83 26.05 3.24 -11.20
C TRP A 83 24.62 3.23 -11.76
N LYS A 84 24.21 2.18 -12.51
CA LYS A 84 22.83 2.03 -13.00
C LYS A 84 21.84 1.65 -11.90
N ARG A 85 22.33 1.00 -10.84
CA ARG A 85 21.55 0.52 -9.68
C ARG A 85 21.82 1.30 -8.40
N ASP A 86 22.61 2.37 -8.47
CA ASP A 86 22.94 3.20 -7.32
C ASP A 86 21.78 4.16 -6.97
N VAL A 87 20.72 3.59 -6.38
CA VAL A 87 19.54 4.34 -5.92
C VAL A 87 19.88 5.34 -4.81
N ARG A 88 20.97 5.13 -4.08
CA ARG A 88 21.40 6.01 -3.00
C ARG A 88 21.86 7.36 -3.51
N ARG A 89 22.54 7.41 -4.66
CA ARG A 89 22.99 8.67 -5.28
C ARG A 89 21.94 9.30 -6.17
N SER A 90 21.01 8.51 -6.72
CA SER A 90 19.87 8.97 -7.52
C SER A 90 18.63 9.31 -6.67
N TYR A 91 18.83 9.91 -5.49
CA TYR A 91 17.71 10.32 -4.64
C TYR A 91 17.01 11.58 -5.19
N PRO A 92 15.68 11.71 -5.05
CA PRO A 92 14.98 12.92 -5.43
C PRO A 92 15.42 14.10 -4.57
N ARG A 93 15.79 15.22 -5.21
CA ARG A 93 16.20 16.43 -4.50
C ARG A 93 14.98 17.14 -3.91
N LEU A 94 15.15 17.70 -2.71
CA LEU A 94 14.13 18.54 -2.09
C LEU A 94 13.94 19.81 -2.94
N SER A 95 12.69 20.09 -3.32
CA SER A 95 12.30 21.35 -3.96
C SER A 95 11.74 22.29 -2.90
N THR A 96 12.37 23.45 -2.75
CA THR A 96 11.88 24.54 -1.90
C THR A 96 11.37 25.65 -2.81
N VAL A 97 10.14 26.09 -2.59
CA VAL A 97 9.50 27.15 -3.39
C VAL A 97 9.25 28.34 -2.48
N THR A 98 9.83 29.49 -2.81
CA THR A 98 9.63 30.75 -2.10
C THR A 98 8.47 31.55 -2.70
N GLN A 99 8.02 32.62 -2.03
CA GLN A 99 6.95 33.47 -2.58
C GLN A 99 7.37 34.14 -3.89
N SER A 100 8.63 34.55 -4.04
CA SER A 100 9.14 35.15 -5.27
C SER A 100 9.18 34.14 -6.42
N ASP A 101 9.51 32.87 -6.14
CA ASP A 101 9.43 31.80 -7.15
C ASP A 101 7.99 31.60 -7.66
N VAL A 102 6.99 31.64 -6.77
CA VAL A 102 5.57 31.54 -7.14
C VAL A 102 5.13 32.72 -8.00
N VAL A 103 5.53 33.96 -7.64
CA VAL A 103 5.25 35.15 -8.47
C VAL A 103 5.90 35.02 -9.85
N GLY A 104 7.10 34.45 -9.92
CA GLY A 104 7.76 34.06 -11.16
C GLY A 104 6.90 33.13 -12.01
N LEU A 105 6.49 32.00 -11.44
CA LEU A 105 5.66 31.01 -12.13
C LEU A 105 4.31 31.59 -12.60
N LEU A 106 3.71 32.48 -11.80
CA LEU A 106 2.44 33.12 -12.15
C LEU A 106 2.58 34.19 -13.22
N SER A 107 3.73 34.86 -13.35
CA SER A 107 3.94 35.96 -14.30
C SER A 107 4.43 35.49 -15.67
N VAL A 108 5.42 34.60 -15.71
CA VAL A 108 6.07 34.13 -16.95
C VAL A 108 5.73 32.69 -17.32
N GLY A 109 5.06 31.95 -16.44
CA GLY A 109 4.71 30.55 -16.65
C GLY A 109 5.81 29.58 -16.22
N SER A 110 5.74 28.36 -16.74
CA SER A 110 6.68 27.28 -16.43
C SER A 110 7.39 26.78 -17.68
N ALA A 111 8.43 25.95 -17.51
CA ALA A 111 9.08 25.31 -18.66
C ALA A 111 8.13 24.42 -19.48
N ALA A 112 7.11 23.83 -18.84
CA ALA A 112 6.11 22.99 -19.51
C ALA A 112 5.00 23.81 -20.21
N ALA A 113 4.70 25.01 -19.70
CA ALA A 113 3.69 25.91 -20.21
C ALA A 113 4.18 27.37 -20.05
N PRO A 114 5.02 27.86 -20.97
CA PRO A 114 5.51 29.24 -20.94
C PRO A 114 4.37 30.19 -21.31
N LYS A 115 4.30 31.36 -20.67
CA LYS A 115 3.36 32.41 -21.06
C LYS A 115 3.96 33.26 -22.18
N ASP A 116 3.10 33.75 -23.07
CA ASP A 116 3.49 34.62 -24.20
C ASP A 116 4.15 35.94 -23.75
N THR A 117 4.03 36.29 -22.47
CA THR A 117 4.66 37.46 -21.85
C THR A 117 6.17 37.31 -21.66
N LEU A 118 6.74 36.11 -21.77
CA LEU A 118 8.17 35.86 -21.63
C LEU A 118 8.92 36.25 -22.90
N LYS A 119 9.75 37.29 -22.84
CA LYS A 119 10.60 37.71 -23.97
C LYS A 119 11.70 36.68 -24.24
N ILE A 120 12.09 36.55 -25.51
CA ILE A 120 13.14 35.61 -25.94
C ILE A 120 14.52 36.28 -25.83
N GLY A 121 15.54 35.49 -25.46
CA GLY A 121 16.93 35.94 -25.42
C GLY A 121 17.27 36.77 -24.19
N ASP A 122 18.18 37.74 -24.33
CA ASP A 122 18.68 38.52 -23.20
C ASP A 122 17.60 39.40 -22.54
N ALA A 123 16.59 39.84 -23.32
CA ALA A 123 15.42 40.54 -22.79
C ALA A 123 14.55 39.67 -21.86
N GLY A 124 14.57 38.35 -22.04
CA GLY A 124 13.91 37.41 -21.13
C GLY A 124 14.70 37.24 -19.82
N LYS A 125 16.03 37.24 -19.90
CA LYS A 125 16.89 37.17 -18.70
C LYS A 125 16.71 38.39 -17.81
N THR A 126 16.64 39.59 -18.38
CA THR A 126 16.38 40.82 -17.61
C THR A 126 14.98 40.80 -16.99
N GLN A 127 13.98 40.34 -17.74
CA GLN A 127 12.61 40.21 -17.24
C GLN A 127 12.52 39.23 -16.05
N LEU A 128 13.27 38.12 -16.07
CA LEU A 128 13.30 37.17 -14.93
C LEU A 128 13.90 37.79 -13.67
N VAL A 129 14.88 38.69 -13.81
CA VAL A 129 15.46 39.44 -12.68
C VAL A 129 14.44 40.43 -12.11
N GLU A 130 13.79 41.20 -12.97
CA GLU A 130 12.73 42.16 -12.57
C GLU A 130 11.57 41.47 -11.84
N VAL A 131 11.14 40.31 -12.34
CA VAL A 131 10.08 39.50 -11.73
C VAL A 131 10.51 38.95 -10.38
N LYS A 132 11.78 38.58 -10.22
CA LYS A 132 12.31 38.12 -8.93
C LYS A 132 12.29 39.25 -7.90
N GLU A 133 12.71 40.45 -8.28
CA GLU A 133 12.66 41.66 -7.44
C GLU A 133 11.22 42.07 -7.10
N GLU A 134 10.28 41.93 -8.04
CA GLU A 134 8.86 42.15 -7.75
C GLU A 134 8.31 41.09 -6.78
N GLY A 135 8.75 39.83 -6.91
CA GLY A 135 8.40 38.74 -6.01
C GLY A 135 8.85 38.94 -4.57
N GLU A 136 9.93 39.69 -4.33
CA GLU A 136 10.39 40.04 -2.97
C GLU A 136 9.41 40.96 -2.23
N LYS A 137 8.56 41.70 -2.96
CA LYS A 137 7.49 42.54 -2.38
C LYS A 137 6.32 41.71 -1.85
N GLY A 138 6.33 40.39 -2.09
CA GLY A 138 5.39 39.43 -1.55
C GLY A 138 4.21 39.13 -2.47
N LEU A 139 3.68 37.91 -2.33
CA LEU A 139 2.63 37.36 -3.20
C LEU A 139 1.30 38.13 -3.11
N SER A 140 1.00 38.73 -1.95
CA SER A 140 -0.21 39.54 -1.73
C SER A 140 -0.27 40.75 -2.66
N THR A 141 0.82 41.50 -2.76
CA THR A 141 0.92 42.68 -3.62
C THR A 141 0.76 42.33 -5.09
N TYR A 142 1.24 41.14 -5.50
CA TYR A 142 1.08 40.65 -6.86
C TYR A 142 -0.39 40.32 -7.19
N PHE A 143 -1.13 39.70 -6.27
CA PHE A 143 -2.56 39.41 -6.47
C PHE A 143 -3.45 40.66 -6.44
N GLU A 144 -3.11 41.68 -5.64
CA GLU A 144 -3.84 42.96 -5.65
C GLU A 144 -3.77 43.65 -7.01
N LYS A 145 -2.60 43.61 -7.65
CA LYS A 145 -2.40 44.13 -9.01
C LYS A 145 -3.06 43.24 -10.06
N ASN A 146 -2.98 41.91 -9.90
CA ASN A 146 -3.38 40.94 -10.91
C ASN A 146 -4.56 40.07 -10.46
N LYS A 147 -5.73 40.71 -10.27
CA LYS A 147 -6.94 40.11 -9.68
C LYS A 147 -7.52 38.91 -10.43
N GLN A 148 -7.11 38.62 -11.67
CA GLN A 148 -7.61 37.48 -12.45
C GLN A 148 -6.66 36.27 -12.42
N VAL A 149 -5.43 36.44 -11.94
CA VAL A 149 -4.39 35.40 -12.02
C VAL A 149 -4.65 34.22 -11.08
N PHE A 150 -5.47 34.41 -10.02
CA PHE A 150 -5.86 33.33 -9.10
C PHE A 150 -6.59 32.17 -9.81
N GLN A 151 -7.25 32.42 -10.94
CA GLN A 151 -7.93 31.37 -11.71
C GLN A 151 -6.95 30.31 -12.23
N ASN A 152 -5.68 30.67 -12.44
CA ASN A 152 -4.65 29.73 -12.88
C ASN A 152 -4.13 28.82 -11.74
N VAL A 153 -4.53 29.10 -10.49
CA VAL A 153 -4.13 28.32 -9.31
C VAL A 153 -5.20 27.28 -8.94
N LEU A 154 -6.46 27.55 -9.32
CA LEU A 154 -7.59 26.69 -9.04
C LEU A 154 -7.65 25.52 -10.03
N GLY A 155 -8.45 24.51 -9.70
CA GLY A 155 -8.77 23.42 -10.61
C GLY A 155 -9.51 23.90 -11.87
N PRO A 156 -9.63 23.06 -12.91
CA PRO A 156 -10.38 23.38 -14.12
C PRO A 156 -11.86 23.78 -13.88
N ASP A 157 -12.40 23.35 -12.75
CA ASP A 157 -13.75 23.64 -12.25
C ASP A 157 -13.84 24.92 -11.40
N GLY A 158 -12.72 25.62 -11.20
CA GLY A 158 -12.64 26.80 -10.32
C GLY A 158 -12.69 26.46 -8.82
N LEU A 159 -12.56 25.19 -8.45
CA LEU A 159 -12.50 24.76 -7.05
C LEU A 159 -11.04 24.65 -6.59
N PRO A 160 -10.76 24.78 -5.27
CA PRO A 160 -9.43 24.52 -4.74
C PRO A 160 -9.06 23.05 -4.93
N PRO A 161 -7.77 22.74 -5.18
CA PRO A 161 -7.33 21.36 -5.34
C PRO A 161 -7.54 20.56 -4.04
N LEU A 162 -8.03 19.33 -4.20
CA LEU A 162 -8.16 18.39 -3.09
C LEU A 162 -6.77 17.89 -2.62
N PRO A 163 -6.62 17.50 -1.35
CA PRO A 163 -5.37 16.89 -0.89
C PRO A 163 -5.06 15.64 -1.72
N THR A 164 -3.87 15.58 -2.27
CA THR A 164 -3.44 14.45 -3.10
C THR A 164 -3.13 13.22 -2.25
N SER A 165 -3.51 12.03 -2.73
CA SER A 165 -3.05 10.75 -2.17
C SER A 165 -1.86 10.22 -2.97
N ARG A 166 -0.82 9.69 -2.32
CA ARG A 166 0.27 9.01 -3.05
C ARG A 166 -0.21 7.72 -3.72
N HIS A 167 -1.26 7.12 -3.17
CA HIS A 167 -1.93 5.94 -3.71
C HIS A 167 -3.21 6.41 -4.41
N LEU A 168 -3.05 7.22 -5.46
CA LEU A 168 -4.14 7.54 -6.38
C LEU A 168 -4.63 6.22 -6.97
N GLY A 169 -5.89 5.87 -6.73
CA GLY A 169 -6.46 4.58 -7.09
C GLY A 169 -6.31 4.27 -8.58
N THR A 170 -5.28 3.53 -8.95
CA THR A 170 -5.23 2.79 -10.22
C THR A 170 -6.31 1.73 -10.27
N ASN A 171 -6.98 1.47 -9.15
CA ASN A 171 -8.37 1.07 -9.10
C ASN A 171 -9.03 1.91 -7.99
N ASN A 172 -10.23 2.43 -8.22
CA ASN A 172 -11.07 3.13 -7.23
C ASN A 172 -11.51 2.23 -6.04
N THR A 173 -10.78 1.15 -5.78
CA THR A 173 -11.09 0.04 -4.87
C THR A 173 -10.00 -0.25 -3.83
N SER A 174 -8.77 0.28 -3.96
CA SER A 174 -7.66 -0.09 -3.05
C SER A 174 -7.43 0.86 -1.87
N GLY A 175 -8.15 1.99 -1.80
CA GLY A 175 -8.10 2.91 -0.66
C GLY A 175 -9.47 3.26 -0.09
N ALA A 176 -10.55 2.83 -0.75
CA ALA A 176 -11.90 2.98 -0.26
C ALA A 176 -12.24 1.74 0.57
N TYR A 177 -12.39 1.91 1.87
CA TYR A 177 -12.84 0.83 2.74
C TYR A 177 -14.20 0.31 2.27
N SER A 178 -14.28 -0.98 2.01
CA SER A 178 -15.49 -1.68 1.65
C SER A 178 -15.98 -2.50 2.83
N LEU A 179 -17.30 -2.48 3.06
CA LEU A 179 -17.90 -3.40 4.02
C LEU A 179 -17.95 -4.79 3.41
N ARG A 180 -17.42 -5.76 4.15
CA ARG A 180 -17.53 -7.17 3.76
C ARG A 180 -19.00 -7.61 3.76
N LYS A 181 -19.37 -8.53 2.87
CA LYS A 181 -20.71 -9.16 2.85
C LYS A 181 -21.03 -9.80 4.20
N GLU A 182 -22.30 -9.80 4.57
CA GLU A 182 -22.78 -10.28 5.88
C GLU A 182 -22.37 -11.73 6.17
N GLU A 183 -22.44 -12.61 5.17
CA GLU A 183 -22.05 -14.03 5.26
C GLU A 183 -20.55 -14.26 5.54
N GLU A 184 -19.72 -13.27 5.20
CA GLU A 184 -18.27 -13.39 5.32
C GLU A 184 -17.72 -12.56 6.50
N GLN A 185 -18.59 -11.87 7.26
CA GLN A 185 -18.20 -11.09 8.43
C GLN A 185 -17.52 -11.98 9.48
N THR A 186 -16.53 -11.41 10.18
CA THR A 186 -15.79 -12.12 11.22
C THR A 186 -16.69 -12.51 12.40
N TYR A 187 -17.67 -11.66 12.70
CA TYR A 187 -18.65 -11.87 13.76
C TYR A 187 -20.04 -12.06 13.16
N GLY A 188 -20.90 -12.76 13.91
CA GLY A 188 -22.31 -12.89 13.54
C GLY A 188 -23.05 -11.54 13.59
N PRO A 189 -24.27 -11.47 13.04
CA PRO A 189 -25.02 -10.22 12.85
C PRO A 189 -25.38 -9.51 14.17
N ASP A 190 -25.47 -10.24 15.28
CA ASP A 190 -25.82 -9.69 16.60
C ASP A 190 -24.67 -8.90 17.24
N TYR A 191 -23.45 -9.01 16.71
CA TYR A 191 -22.28 -8.31 17.26
C TYR A 191 -22.19 -6.89 16.69
N PRO A 192 -21.97 -5.85 17.53
CA PRO A 192 -21.83 -4.47 17.09
C PRO A 192 -20.45 -4.17 16.48
N CYS A 193 -19.85 -5.13 15.76
CA CYS A 193 -18.51 -5.03 15.19
C CYS A 193 -18.57 -5.37 13.70
N ARG A 194 -17.98 -4.51 12.86
CA ARG A 194 -17.95 -4.68 11.40
C ARG A 194 -16.53 -4.87 10.89
N THR A 195 -16.39 -5.68 9.85
CA THR A 195 -15.12 -5.89 9.16
C THR A 195 -15.09 -5.03 7.89
N PHE A 196 -14.04 -4.24 7.76
CA PHE A 196 -13.74 -3.44 6.57
C PHE A 196 -12.53 -4.03 5.84
N VAL A 197 -12.56 -3.99 4.50
CA VAL A 197 -11.48 -4.43 3.61
C VAL A 197 -11.10 -3.29 2.69
#